data_AF-A0A7L2IS45-F1
#
_entry.id   AF-A0A7L2IS45-F1
#
_cell.length_a   1.000
_cell.length_b   1.000
_cell.length_c   1.000
_cell.angle_alpha   90.00
_cell.angle_beta   90.00
_cell.angle_gamma   90.00
#
_symmetry.space_group_name_H-M   'P 1'
#
loop_
_entity.id
_entity.type
_entity.pdbx_description
1 polymer ?
#
loop_
_entity_poly.entity_id
_entity_poly.type
_entity_poly.pdbx_seq_one_letter_code
_entity_poly.pdbx_strand_id
1 'polypeptide(L)' 'KSGLDSVCEWLPLTEEWLPEVMILVCNRVSEDGVNRQKAQEWCIKHGFELVELNPEELPDED' A
#
# COMPACT_ATOMS: atom_id res chain seq x y z
N LYS A 1 9.73 10.34 -8.10
CA LYS A 1 9.73 8.95 -7.57
C LYS A 1 8.32 8.66 -7.10
N SER A 2 7.68 7.61 -7.62
CA SER A 2 6.32 7.23 -7.22
C SER A 2 6.33 6.75 -5.76
N GLY A 3 5.22 6.89 -5.04
CA GLY A 3 5.16 6.52 -3.62
C GLY A 3 5.59 5.08 -3.33
N LEU A 4 5.30 4.14 -4.24
CA LEU A 4 5.65 2.72 -4.12
C LEU A 4 7.11 2.41 -4.48
N ASP A 5 7.77 3.25 -5.31
CA ASP A 5 9.15 2.98 -5.74
C ASP A 5 10.09 2.89 -4.52
N SER A 6 9.87 3.74 -3.52
CA SER A 6 10.66 3.76 -2.28
C SER A 6 10.45 2.52 -1.42
N VAL A 7 9.29 1.86 -1.54
CA VAL A 7 8.96 0.63 -0.81
C VAL A 7 9.56 -0.59 -1.50
N CYS A 8 9.61 -0.58 -2.84
CA CYS A 8 10.21 -1.66 -3.64
C CYS A 8 11.68 -1.94 -3.26
N GLU A 9 12.43 -0.93 -2.80
CA GLU A 9 13.80 -1.07 -2.33
C GLU A 9 13.91 -2.02 -1.11
N TRP A 10 12.82 -2.26 -0.38
CA TRP A 10 12.77 -3.12 0.82
C TRP A 10 12.29 -4.55 0.54
N LEU A 11 11.75 -4.84 -0.64
CA LEU A 11 11.23 -6.17 -0.98
C LEU A 11 12.26 -7.30 -0.80
N PRO A 12 13.55 -7.15 -1.18
CA PRO A 12 14.54 -8.20 -0.97
C PRO A 12 14.67 -8.62 0.50
N LEU A 13 14.52 -7.68 1.44
CA LEU A 13 14.56 -7.97 2.86
C LEU A 13 13.34 -8.79 3.30
N THR A 14 12.16 -8.48 2.77
CA THR A 14 10.93 -9.24 3.10
C THR A 14 10.96 -10.67 2.54
N GLU A 15 11.63 -10.89 1.41
CA GLU A 15 11.82 -12.22 0.82
C GLU A 15 12.81 -13.07 1.62
N GLU A 16 13.84 -12.46 2.24
CA GLU A 16 14.80 -13.17 3.09
C GLU A 16 14.18 -13.55 4.45
N TRP A 17 13.42 -12.64 5.06
CA TRP A 17 12.92 -12.82 6.43
C TRP A 17 11.56 -13.52 6.51
N LEU A 18 10.80 -13.54 5.40
CA LEU A 18 9.47 -14.17 5.28
C LEU A 18 8.56 -13.89 6.50
N PRO A 19 8.30 -12.61 6.82
CA PRO A 19 7.43 -12.26 7.93
C PRO A 19 6.03 -12.84 7.74
N GLU A 20 5.40 -13.28 8.83
CA GLU A 20 4.03 -13.81 8.81
C GLU A 20 3.00 -12.73 8.43
N VAL A 21 3.28 -11.47 8.76
CA VAL A 21 2.40 -10.32 8.50
C VAL A 21 3.22 -9.17 7.92
N MET A 22 2.76 -8.62 6.80
CA MET A 22 3.34 -7.44 6.16
C MET A 22 2.29 -6.36 6.00
N ILE A 23 2.60 -5.13 6.42
CA ILE A 23 1.65 -4.01 6.39
C ILE A 23 2.27 -2.85 5.62
N LEU A 24 1.59 -2.39 4.57
CA LEU A 24 1.94 -1.17 3.85
C LEU A 24 1.14 -0.02 4.45
N VAL A 25 1.81 0.81 5.24
CA VAL A 25 1.20 2.00 5.82
C VAL A 25 1.46 3.21 4.92
N CYS A 26 0.41 3.95 4.60
CA CYS A 26 0.51 5.24 3.93
C CYS A 26 -0.38 6.29 4.58
N ASN A 27 -0.10 7.57 4.33
CA ASN A 27 -0.98 8.62 4.83
C ASN A 27 -2.39 8.51 4.22
N ARG A 28 -2.47 8.47 2.88
CA ARG A 28 -3.69 8.25 2.11
C ARG A 28 -3.34 7.88 0.68
N VAL A 29 -4.22 7.16 -0.01
CA VAL A 29 -4.19 7.01 -1.47
C VAL A 29 -4.77 8.26 -2.13
N SER A 30 -4.39 8.51 -3.37
CA SER A 30 -4.85 9.71 -4.10
C SER A 30 -4.79 9.48 -5.61
N GLU A 31 -5.79 10.00 -6.33
CA GLU A 31 -5.82 9.98 -7.80
C GLU A 31 -4.65 10.75 -8.44
N ASP A 32 -4.12 11.78 -7.77
CA ASP A 32 -2.95 12.55 -8.21
C ASP A 32 -1.61 11.82 -7.91
N GLY A 33 -1.67 10.66 -7.28
CA GLY A 33 -0.50 9.89 -6.84
C GLY A 33 -0.66 8.40 -7.12
N VAL A 34 -0.60 7.60 -6.06
CA VAL A 34 -0.95 6.18 -6.13
C VAL A 34 -2.41 6.07 -5.72
N ASN A 35 -3.27 5.79 -6.70
CA ASN A 35 -4.69 5.60 -6.43
C ASN A 35 -4.96 4.28 -5.68
N ARG A 36 -6.18 4.14 -5.17
CA ARG A 36 -6.57 3.01 -4.34
C ARG A 36 -6.35 1.66 -5.02
N GLN A 37 -6.79 1.56 -6.28
CA GLN A 37 -6.66 0.32 -7.05
C GLN A 37 -5.20 -0.10 -7.19
N LYS A 38 -4.32 0.83 -7.60
CA LYS A 38 -2.91 0.55 -7.79
C LYS A 38 -2.20 0.15 -6.50
N ALA A 39 -2.54 0.81 -5.38
CA ALA A 39 -2.01 0.45 -4.07
C ALA A 39 -2.45 -0.97 -3.65
N GLN A 40 -3.72 -1.30 -3.83
CA GLN A 40 -4.28 -2.62 -3.50
C GLN A 40 -3.69 -3.73 -4.37
N GLU A 41 -3.60 -3.54 -5.69
CA GLU A 41 -2.99 -4.52 -6.61
C GLU A 41 -1.53 -4.78 -6.23
N TRP A 42 -0.79 -3.73 -5.88
CA TRP A 42 0.58 -3.85 -5.40
C TRP A 42 0.65 -4.65 -4.08
N CYS A 43 -0.21 -4.32 -3.12
CA CYS A 43 -0.27 -5.01 -1.83
C CYS A 43 -0.58 -6.51 -1.99
N ILE A 44 -1.60 -6.86 -2.79
CA ILE A 44 -1.96 -8.25 -3.09
C ILE A 44 -0.79 -8.99 -3.72
N LYS A 45 -0.14 -8.38 -4.71
CA LYS A 45 0.99 -8.99 -5.42
C LYS A 45 2.16 -9.31 -4.49
N HIS A 46 2.41 -8.44 -3.51
CA HIS A 46 3.57 -8.55 -2.62
C HIS A 46 3.24 -9.08 -1.22
N GLY A 47 1.97 -9.46 -0.96
CA GLY A 47 1.53 -10.04 0.31
C GLY A 47 1.38 -9.04 1.46
N PHE A 48 1.21 -7.75 1.16
CA PHE A 48 0.99 -6.70 2.15
C PHE A 48 -0.51 -6.46 2.40
N GLU A 49 -0.85 -6.07 3.61
CA GLU A 49 -2.12 -5.45 3.96
C GLU A 49 -1.99 -3.92 3.85
N LEU A 50 -2.90 -3.26 3.12
CA LEU A 50 -2.90 -1.81 2.97
C LEU A 50 -3.57 -1.14 4.16
N VAL A 51 -2.88 -0.20 4.80
CA VAL A 51 -3.42 0.63 5.89
C VAL A 51 -3.22 2.11 5.56
N GLU A 52 -4.33 2.82 5.36
CA GLU A 52 -4.34 4.27 5.23
C GLU A 52 -4.54 4.91 6.60
N LEU A 53 -3.67 5.87 6.99
CA LEU A 53 -3.79 6.57 8.27
C LEU A 53 -4.91 7.63 8.25
N ASN A 54 -5.15 8.23 7.09
CA ASN A 54 -6.15 9.27 6.85
C ASN A 54 -6.89 8.97 5.52
N PRO A 55 -7.67 7.86 5.47
CA PRO A 55 -8.41 7.49 4.27
C PRO A 55 -9.38 8.60 3.86
N GLU A 56 -9.70 8.69 2.57
CA GLU A 56 -10.81 9.55 2.13
C GLU A 56 -12.12 9.03 2.73
N GLU A 57 -12.96 9.94 3.23
CA GLU A 57 -14.32 9.59 3.62
C GLU A 57 -15.04 9.02 2.40
N LEU A 58 -15.53 7.79 2.52
CA LEU A 58 -16.41 7.24 1.50
C LEU A 58 -17.68 8.09 1.51
N PRO A 59 -18.23 8.46 0.35
CA PRO A 59 -19.57 9.03 0.32
C PRO A 59 -20.51 8.07 1.03
N ASP A 60 -21.37 8.60 1.90
CA ASP A 60 -22.40 7.80 2.58
C ASP A 60 -23.17 6.97 1.53
N GLU A 61 -23.34 5.68 1.78
CA GLU A 61 -24.20 4.83 0.94
C GLU A 61 -25.66 5.23 1.24
N ASP A 62 -26.31 5.90 0.27
CA ASP A 62 -27.77 6.18 0.27
C ASP A 62 -28.62 4.89 0.23
#